data_AF-A0A6C0F8M5-F1
#
_entry.id   AF-A0A6C0F8M5-F1
#
_cell.length_a   1.000
_cell.length_b   1.000
_cell.length_c   1.000
_cell.angle_alpha   90.00
_cell.angle_beta   90.00
_cell.angle_gamma   90.00
#
_symmetry.space_group_name_H-M   'P 1'
#
loop_
_entity.id
_entity.type
_entity.pdbx_description
1 polymer ?
#
loop_
_entity_poly.entity_id
_entity_poly.type
_entity_poly.pdbx_seq_one_letter_code
_entity_poly.pdbx_strand_id
1 'polypeptide(L)'
;MKTKSKKTSHQQLFMKYSKSKTYLTKREIVKLLSHTYHLRYSKCVINSLMAIWGTTILGKRVISKQTFPKLYNSPDGFLRDYR
;
A
#
# COMPACT_ATOMS: atom_id res chain seq x y z
N MET A 1 -27.87 -15.70 -7.55
CA MET A 1 -26.48 -15.58 -8.07
C MET A 1 -25.64 -14.78 -7.08
N LYS A 2 -24.56 -15.37 -6.52
CA LYS A 2 -23.61 -14.61 -5.69
C LYS A 2 -22.83 -13.66 -6.62
N THR A 3 -23.16 -12.37 -6.61
CA THR A 3 -22.42 -11.35 -7.34
C THR A 3 -20.99 -11.32 -6.82
N LYS A 4 -20.07 -11.99 -7.52
CA LYS A 4 -18.63 -11.88 -7.27
C LYS A 4 -18.24 -10.44 -7.62
N SER A 5 -18.29 -9.55 -6.63
CA SER A 5 -17.83 -8.17 -6.77
C SER A 5 -16.39 -8.23 -7.28
N LYS A 6 -16.18 -7.74 -8.50
CA LYS A 6 -14.87 -7.69 -9.17
C LYS A 6 -13.96 -6.83 -8.28
N LYS A 7 -13.11 -7.47 -7.45
CA LYS A 7 -12.19 -6.74 -6.57
C LYS A 7 -11.37 -5.80 -7.46
N THR A 8 -11.32 -4.52 -7.12
CA THR A 8 -10.50 -3.54 -7.84
C THR A 8 -9.04 -4.00 -7.83
N SER A 9 -8.25 -3.64 -8.86
CA SER A 9 -6.84 -4.02 -8.99
C SER A 9 -6.05 -3.75 -7.71
N HIS A 10 -6.28 -2.60 -7.08
CA HIS A 10 -5.66 -2.21 -5.81
C HIS A 10 -6.04 -3.11 -4.63
N GLN A 11 -7.29 -3.57 -4.52
CA GLN A 11 -7.67 -4.52 -3.47
C GLN A 11 -6.98 -5.87 -3.64
N GLN A 12 -6.85 -6.34 -4.89
CA GLN A 12 -6.12 -7.59 -5.15
C GLN A 12 -4.64 -7.44 -4.80
N LEU A 13 -4.03 -6.32 -5.19
CA LEU A 13 -2.64 -6.02 -4.88
C LEU A 13 -2.40 -5.93 -3.37
N PHE A 14 -3.27 -5.20 -2.65
CA PHE A 14 -3.23 -5.13 -1.19
C PHE A 14 -3.29 -6.52 -0.56
N MET A 15 -4.24 -7.34 -0.99
CA MET A 15 -4.42 -8.70 -0.47
C MET A 15 -3.27 -9.63 -0.84
N LYS A 16 -2.57 -9.41 -1.96
CA LYS A 16 -1.39 -10.17 -2.36
C LYS A 16 -0.22 -9.95 -1.40
N TYR A 17 0.02 -8.72 -0.99
CA TYR A 17 1.19 -8.36 -0.17
C TYR A 17 0.91 -8.29 1.34
N SER A 18 -0.34 -8.09 1.76
CA SER A 18 -0.71 -8.04 3.17
C SER A 18 -0.81 -9.47 3.72
N LYS A 19 0.05 -9.81 4.68
CA LYS A 19 -0.06 -11.08 5.41
C LYS A 19 -1.28 -11.10 6.32
N SER A 20 -1.54 -10.00 7.03
CA SER A 20 -2.68 -9.88 7.95
C SER A 20 -4.02 -9.66 7.25
N LYS A 21 -4.01 -9.34 5.95
CA LYS A 21 -5.18 -8.91 5.14
C LYS A 21 -5.87 -7.63 5.65
N THR A 22 -5.31 -6.98 6.66
CA THR A 22 -5.85 -5.76 7.29
C THR A 22 -4.94 -4.56 7.08
N TYR A 23 -3.62 -4.77 7.06
CA TYR A 23 -2.63 -3.71 6.88
C TYR A 23 -1.36 -4.22 6.16
N LEU A 24 -0.58 -3.29 5.63
CA LEU A 24 0.76 -3.52 5.10
C LEU A 24 1.79 -2.87 6.02
N THR A 25 2.70 -3.69 6.52
CA THR A 25 3.89 -3.24 7.23
C THR A 25 4.88 -2.59 6.26
N LYS A 26 5.83 -1.83 6.79
CA LYS A 26 6.93 -1.25 6.02
C LYS A 26 7.64 -2.28 5.13
N ARG A 27 7.91 -3.49 5.65
CA ARG A 27 8.57 -4.56 4.88
C ARG A 27 7.72 -5.04 3.71
N GLU A 28 6.41 -5.13 3.89
CA GLU A 28 5.49 -5.54 2.83
C GLU A 28 5.34 -4.46 1.76
N ILE A 29 5.33 -3.18 2.15
CA ILE A 29 5.37 -2.06 1.20
C ILE A 29 6.65 -2.09 0.38
N VAL A 30 7.82 -2.29 1.00
CA VAL A 30 9.09 -2.40 0.28
C VAL A 30 9.06 -3.54 -0.75
N LYS A 31 8.52 -4.71 -0.37
CA LYS A 31 8.35 -5.84 -1.30
C LYS A 31 7.37 -5.54 -2.42
N LEU A 32 6.27 -4.84 -2.12
CA LEU A 32 5.29 -4.43 -3.12
C LEU A 32 5.93 -3.49 -4.16
N LEU A 33 6.65 -2.47 -3.69
CA LEU A 33 7.35 -1.51 -4.55
C LEU A 33 8.40 -2.19 -5.43
N SER A 34 9.20 -3.08 -4.86
CA SER A 34 10.27 -3.74 -5.61
C SER A 34 9.78 -4.83 -6.58
N HIS A 35 8.71 -5.57 -6.25
CA HIS A 35 8.25 -6.67 -7.09
C HIS A 35 7.17 -6.25 -8.11
N THR A 36 6.34 -5.25 -7.78
CA THR A 36 5.25 -4.81 -8.68
C THR A 36 5.70 -3.68 -9.59
N TYR A 37 6.46 -2.73 -9.03
CA TYR A 37 6.84 -1.51 -9.74
C TYR A 37 8.33 -1.46 -10.08
N HIS A 38 9.09 -2.49 -9.69
CA HIS A 38 10.55 -2.52 -9.85
C HIS A 38 11.27 -1.32 -9.22
N LEU A 39 10.64 -0.69 -8.22
CA LEU A 39 11.15 0.49 -7.55
C LEU A 39 12.01 0.10 -6.36
N ARG A 40 13.20 0.72 -6.26
CA ARG A 40 14.11 0.60 -5.12
C ARG A 40 14.32 1.98 -4.52
N TYR A 41 13.74 2.19 -3.35
CA TYR A 41 13.87 3.45 -2.62
C TYR A 41 14.78 3.32 -1.41
N SER A 42 15.42 4.42 -1.06
CA SER A 42 16.23 4.51 0.16
C SER A 42 15.35 4.35 1.42
N LYS A 43 15.98 3.99 2.54
CA LYS A 43 15.29 3.88 3.84
C LYS A 43 14.59 5.18 4.22
N CYS A 44 15.16 6.34 3.87
CA CYS A 44 14.59 7.66 4.15
C CYS A 44 13.29 7.91 3.39
N VAL A 45 13.26 7.58 2.09
CA VAL A 45 12.05 7.72 1.27
C VAL A 45 10.94 6.81 1.77
N ILE A 46 11.25 5.55 2.10
CA ILE A 46 10.25 4.63 2.66
C ILE A 46 9.75 5.11 4.03
N ASN A 47 10.63 5.65 4.89
CA ASN A 47 10.21 6.23 6.16
C ASN A 47 9.25 7.41 5.95
N SER A 48 9.54 8.28 5.00
CA SER A 48 8.71 9.45 4.66
C SER A 48 7.34 9.02 4.11
N LEU A 49 7.31 8.01 3.23
CA LEU A 49 6.08 7.39 2.75
C LEU A 49 5.22 6.89 3.92
N MET A 50 5.81 6.13 4.84
CA MET A 50 5.11 5.62 6.01
C MET A 50 4.71 6.74 6.99
N ALA A 51 5.43 7.86 7.01
CA ALA A 51 5.12 9.00 7.87
C ALA A 51 3.89 9.78 7.36
N ILE A 52 3.78 9.96 6.04
CA ILE A 52 2.69 10.69 5.39
C ILE A 52 1.44 9.81 5.24
N TRP A 53 1.61 8.59 4.73
CA TRP A 53 0.50 7.71 4.37
C TRP A 53 0.25 6.58 5.37
N GLY A 54 1.13 6.40 6.35
CA GLY A 54 0.97 5.37 7.39
C GLY A 54 0.02 5.81 8.49
N THR A 55 -0.85 4.88 8.87
CA THR A 55 -1.76 4.99 10.02
C THR A 55 -1.20 4.18 11.19
N THR A 56 -1.42 4.63 12.42
CA THR A 56 -1.05 3.87 13.63
C THR A 56 -2.14 2.85 13.94
N ILE A 57 -1.78 1.56 13.91
CA ILE A 57 -2.64 0.45 14.32
C ILE A 57 -1.87 -0.38 15.35
N LEU A 58 -2.43 -0.56 16.54
CA LEU A 58 -1.79 -1.30 17.65
C LEU A 58 -0.36 -0.80 17.94
N GLY A 59 -0.18 0.53 17.98
CA GLY A 59 1.13 1.17 18.23
C GLY A 59 2.15 1.07 17.08
N LYS A 60 1.79 0.48 15.93
CA LYS A 60 2.67 0.32 14.78
C LYS A 60 2.21 1.19 13.61
N ARG A 61 3.15 1.89 12.98
CA ARG A 61 2.91 2.65 11.73
C ARG A 61 2.80 1.68 10.55
N VAL A 62 1.62 1.59 9.94
CA VAL A 62 1.29 0.65 8.85
C VAL A 62 0.42 1.33 7.79
N ILE A 63 0.38 0.80 6.57
CA ILE A 63 -0.58 1.24 5.54
C ILE A 63 -1.84 0.40 5.66
N SER A 64 -2.95 0.99 6.09
CA SER A 64 -4.23 0.30 6.19
C SER A 64 -4.85 0.02 4.81
N LYS A 65 -5.82 -0.89 4.75
CA LYS A 65 -6.62 -1.14 3.55
C LYS A 65 -7.33 0.12 3.02
N GLN A 66 -7.68 1.06 3.90
CA GLN A 66 -8.35 2.31 3.53
C GLN A 66 -7.37 3.35 2.97
N THR A 67 -6.14 3.38 3.49
CA THR A 67 -5.12 4.32 3.02
C THR A 67 -4.42 3.84 1.77
N PHE A 68 -4.36 2.52 1.54
CA PHE A 68 -3.65 1.96 0.40
C PHE A 68 -4.11 2.50 -0.97
N PRO A 69 -5.43 2.60 -1.29
CA PRO A 69 -5.87 3.19 -2.55
C PRO A 69 -5.50 4.67 -2.68
N LYS A 70 -5.38 5.41 -1.55
CA LYS A 70 -5.02 6.83 -1.57
C LYS A 70 -3.59 7.08 -2.06
N LEU A 71 -2.72 6.07 -1.99
CA LEU A 71 -1.37 6.15 -2.58
C LEU A 71 -1.42 6.41 -4.09
N TYR A 72 -2.52 6.08 -4.77
CA TYR A 72 -2.68 6.23 -6.21
C TYR A 72 -3.49 7.47 -6.61
N ASN A 73 -4.02 8.20 -5.63
CA ASN A 73 -4.88 9.34 -5.89
C ASN A 73 -4.03 10.59 -6.14
N SER A 74 -4.23 11.24 -7.28
CA SER A 74 -3.66 12.56 -7.56
C SER A 74 -4.25 13.66 -6.64
N PRO A 75 -3.51 14.75 -6.38
CA PRO A 75 -2.16 15.07 -6.88
C PRO A 75 -1.02 14.47 -6.04
N ASP A 76 -1.28 14.12 -4.78
CA ASP A 76 -0.23 13.83 -3.80
C ASP A 76 0.13 12.34 -3.65
N GLY A 77 -0.60 11.46 -4.32
CA GLY A 77 -0.41 10.02 -4.24
C GLY A 77 1.02 9.61 -4.59
N PHE A 78 1.69 8.91 -3.67
CA PHE A 78 3.06 8.43 -3.86
C PHE A 78 3.23 7.52 -5.10
N LEU A 79 2.16 6.80 -5.48
CA LEU A 79 2.08 5.91 -6.63
C LEU A 79 1.09 6.41 -7.69
N ARG A 80 0.80 7.71 -7.74
CA ARG A 80 -0.15 8.29 -8.70
C ARG A 80 0.16 7.93 -10.16
N ASP A 81 1.45 7.84 -10.50
CA ASP A 81 1.93 7.54 -11.86
C ASP A 81 1.77 6.05 -12.23
N TYR A 82 1.30 5.23 -11.28
CA TYR A 82 1.14 3.77 -11.42
C TYR A 82 -0.31 3.30 -11.21
N ARG A 83 -1.28 4.21 -11.40
CA ARG A 83 -2.72 3.93 -11.31
C ARG A 83 -3.23 3.04 -12.44
#